data_AF-A0AAV4DAX1-F1
#
_entry.id   AF-A0AAV4DAX1-F1
#
_cell.length_a   1.000
_cell.length_b   1.000
_cell.length_c   1.000
_cell.angle_alpha   90.00
_cell.angle_beta   90.00
_cell.angle_gamma   90.00
#
_symmetry.space_group_name_H-M   'P 1'
#
loop_
_entity.id
_entity.type
_entity.pdbx_description
1 polymer ?
#
loop_
_entity_poly.entity_id
_entity_poly.type
_entity_poly.pdbx_seq_one_letter_code
_entity_poly.pdbx_strand_id
1 'polypeptide(L)'
;MKEALGLSWRQGRKHGSLLRKVGVHLENEKPVRELSREIVSDFFHVEERSFLKEGGVEYLAQYGRILNLPQFVDSLLDSYDRQNMLTLNNGSIGGDHGKNSLKFTLQIANTEKPNARYNTVVIAIAAVKDTHDNIVRFIQGGLEEDLKALQSHSWRDKNIKVFLDGDYDFMCKIYGLSGPQGTYPCLWCLMPRRAMHRPSDQCQPRSLASLLADNKSFMQLCEGEKKDVAKFYNSLHAPMIDIESDRVSPLYLHILLGIVLKHHKLLEDAAHRLDTKIAGQADVFLLTLGESLKNYRAQWINKSNESSAGPDGVYYQFLRHLPESCTGHCGQPRNIRRQWRLKPLPNQSLRSNDMPNEQKFALQNLE
;
A
#
# COMPACT_ATOMS: atom_id res chain seq x y z
N MET A 1 -5.48 -18.89 21.12
CA MET A 1 -4.36 -18.31 21.92
C MET A 1 -3.09 -18.09 21.08
N LYS A 2 -2.55 -19.09 20.37
CA LYS A 2 -1.32 -18.95 19.57
C LYS A 2 -1.35 -17.78 18.58
N GLU A 3 -2.40 -17.69 17.76
CA GLU A 3 -2.53 -16.65 16.72
C GLU A 3 -2.63 -15.25 17.31
N ALA A 4 -3.42 -15.09 18.38
CA ALA A 4 -3.53 -13.84 19.13
C ALA A 4 -2.20 -13.37 19.72
N LEU A 5 -1.32 -14.31 20.11
CA LEU A 5 0.01 -14.02 20.64
C LEU A 5 1.11 -13.95 19.55
N GLY A 6 0.77 -14.17 18.28
CA GLY A 6 1.73 -14.18 17.18
C GLY A 6 2.82 -15.26 17.29
N LEU A 7 2.58 -16.33 18.05
CA LEU A 7 3.59 -17.37 18.28
C LEU A 7 3.69 -18.31 17.08
N SER A 8 4.92 -18.63 16.65
CA SER A 8 5.14 -19.77 15.75
C SER A 8 4.76 -21.09 16.43
N TRP A 9 4.50 -22.15 15.65
CA TRP A 9 4.26 -23.49 16.20
C TRP A 9 5.42 -23.97 17.09
N ARG A 10 6.67 -23.66 16.70
CA ARG A 10 7.86 -24.00 17.48
C ARG A 10 7.88 -23.27 18.83
N GLN A 11 7.58 -21.97 18.85
CA GLN A 11 7.47 -21.19 20.09
C GLN A 11 6.30 -21.67 20.96
N GLY A 12 5.16 -22.00 20.36
CA GLY A 12 4.00 -22.59 21.04
C GLY A 12 4.36 -23.90 21.74
N ARG A 13 5.06 -24.82 21.04
CA ARG A 13 5.56 -26.08 21.63
C ARG A 13 6.54 -25.82 22.78
N LYS A 14 7.45 -24.86 22.62
CA LYS A 14 8.41 -24.49 23.68
C LYS A 14 7.70 -23.95 24.92
N HIS A 15 6.77 -23.02 24.76
CA HIS A 15 5.98 -22.48 25.88
C HIS A 15 5.09 -23.55 26.52
N GLY A 16 4.41 -24.37 25.73
CA GLY A 16 3.62 -25.50 26.25
C GLY A 16 4.48 -26.50 27.04
N SER A 17 5.72 -26.74 26.62
CA SER A 17 6.66 -27.55 27.41
C SER A 17 7.08 -26.90 28.73
N LEU A 18 7.24 -25.58 28.78
CA LEU A 18 7.58 -24.88 30.02
C LEU A 18 6.39 -24.84 30.97
N LEU A 19 5.20 -24.56 30.47
CA LEU A 19 3.95 -24.53 31.23
C LEU A 19 3.61 -25.89 31.85
N ARG A 20 3.88 -26.99 31.12
CA ARG A 20 3.74 -28.34 31.67
C ARG A 20 4.61 -28.60 32.90
N LYS A 21 5.78 -27.96 33.02
CA LYS A 21 6.65 -28.11 34.20
C LYS A 21 6.04 -27.49 35.47
N VAL A 22 5.10 -26.56 35.32
CA VAL A 22 4.38 -25.92 36.43
C VAL A 22 2.93 -26.41 36.55
N GLY A 23 2.60 -27.55 35.94
CA GLY A 23 1.28 -28.18 36.02
C GLY A 23 0.22 -27.59 35.09
N VAL A 24 0.58 -26.68 34.18
CA VAL A 24 -0.36 -26.10 33.21
C VAL A 24 -0.32 -26.92 31.91
N HIS A 25 -1.43 -27.57 31.59
CA HIS A 25 -1.56 -28.36 30.36
C HIS A 25 -2.24 -27.53 29.27
N LEU A 26 -1.51 -27.30 28.17
CA LEU A 26 -2.07 -26.78 26.92
C LEU A 26 -2.45 -27.93 25.99
N GLU A 27 -3.46 -27.73 25.15
CA GLU A 27 -3.80 -28.68 24.09
C GLU A 27 -2.61 -28.94 23.17
N ASN A 28 -2.54 -30.17 22.66
CA ASN A 28 -1.52 -30.55 21.69
C ASN A 28 -1.76 -29.86 20.33
N GLU A 29 -0.70 -29.60 19.59
CA GLU A 29 -0.77 -28.94 18.27
C GLU A 29 -1.66 -29.69 17.26
N LYS A 30 -1.71 -31.03 17.35
CA LYS A 30 -2.46 -31.86 16.40
C LYS A 30 -3.97 -31.60 16.46
N PRO A 31 -4.65 -31.69 17.62
CA PRO A 31 -6.06 -31.29 17.76
C PRO A 31 -6.35 -29.87 17.29
N VAL A 32 -5.47 -28.90 17.63
CA VAL A 32 -5.66 -27.51 17.20
C VAL A 32 -5.59 -27.40 15.67
N ARG A 33 -4.68 -28.12 15.01
CA ARG A 33 -4.59 -28.15 13.54
C ARG A 33 -5.79 -28.84 12.89
N GLU A 34 -6.28 -29.92 13.49
CA GLU A 34 -7.47 -30.63 13.02
C GLU A 34 -8.70 -29.73 13.10
N LEU A 35 -8.89 -29.05 14.24
CA LEU A 35 -9.94 -28.06 14.43
C LEU A 35 -9.80 -26.86 13.47
N SER A 36 -8.58 -26.29 13.32
CA SER A 36 -8.36 -25.22 12.35
C SER A 36 -8.65 -25.66 10.91
N ARG A 37 -8.38 -26.93 10.58
CA ARG A 37 -8.71 -27.48 9.26
C ARG A 37 -10.22 -27.61 9.10
N GLU A 38 -10.92 -28.12 10.11
CA GLU A 38 -12.37 -28.28 10.13
C GLU A 38 -13.10 -26.92 10.01
N ILE A 39 -12.64 -25.89 10.73
CA ILE A 39 -13.22 -24.55 10.66
C ILE A 39 -13.07 -23.93 9.26
N VAL A 40 -12.00 -24.28 8.54
CA VAL A 40 -11.65 -23.65 7.26
C VAL A 40 -12.01 -24.54 6.06
N SER A 41 -12.25 -25.84 6.26
CA SER A 41 -12.40 -26.82 5.18
C SER A 41 -13.60 -26.57 4.29
N ASP A 42 -14.68 -26.05 4.85
CA ASP A 42 -15.94 -25.90 4.12
C ASP A 42 -15.87 -24.79 3.07
N PHE A 43 -14.97 -23.81 3.29
CA PHE A 43 -14.81 -22.67 2.42
C PHE A 43 -13.50 -22.68 1.66
N PHE A 44 -12.52 -23.53 1.97
CA PHE A 44 -11.19 -23.41 1.38
C PHE A 44 -10.82 -24.62 0.53
N HIS A 45 -10.35 -24.34 -0.68
CA HIS A 45 -9.88 -25.32 -1.63
C HIS A 45 -8.44 -25.03 -2.04
N VAL A 46 -7.64 -26.08 -2.16
CA VAL A 46 -6.28 -26.00 -2.72
C VAL A 46 -6.19 -26.97 -3.88
N GLU A 47 -5.78 -26.45 -5.03
CA GLU A 47 -5.53 -27.23 -6.24
C GLU A 47 -4.16 -26.87 -6.83
N GLU A 48 -3.63 -27.74 -7.69
CA GLU A 48 -2.46 -27.43 -8.51
C GLU A 48 -2.91 -26.80 -9.83
N ARG A 49 -2.31 -25.66 -10.20
CA ARG A 49 -2.56 -24.98 -11.47
C ARG A 49 -1.26 -24.65 -12.19
N SER A 50 -1.32 -24.62 -13.52
CA SER A 50 -0.21 -24.17 -14.37
C SER A 50 -0.09 -22.65 -14.34
N PHE A 51 1.13 -22.14 -14.18
CA PHE A 51 1.51 -20.73 -14.23
C PHE A 51 2.81 -20.56 -15.03
N LEU A 52 3.18 -19.33 -15.37
CA LEU A 52 4.41 -19.02 -16.11
C LEU A 52 5.52 -18.49 -15.21
N LYS A 53 6.74 -19.01 -15.41
CA LYS A 53 7.99 -18.43 -14.91
C LYS A 53 8.47 -17.30 -15.82
N GLU A 54 9.52 -16.61 -15.38
CA GLU A 54 10.31 -15.77 -16.27
C GLU A 54 10.83 -16.60 -17.45
N GLY A 55 10.70 -16.06 -18.66
CA GLY A 55 10.99 -16.77 -19.91
C GLY A 55 9.84 -17.61 -20.47
N GLY A 56 8.65 -17.58 -19.85
CA GLY A 56 7.45 -18.21 -20.41
C GLY A 56 7.36 -19.73 -20.21
N VAL A 57 8.19 -20.29 -19.34
CA VAL A 57 8.15 -21.73 -19.01
C VAL A 57 7.00 -21.99 -18.05
N GLU A 58 6.12 -22.94 -18.40
CA GLU A 58 5.03 -23.36 -17.53
C GLU A 58 5.51 -24.20 -16.33
N TYR A 59 4.86 -24.03 -15.18
CA TYR A 59 5.08 -24.84 -13.99
C TYR A 59 3.80 -24.94 -13.16
N LEU A 60 3.69 -26.02 -12.39
CA LEU A 60 2.59 -26.21 -11.46
C LEU A 60 2.88 -25.48 -10.14
N ALA A 61 1.91 -24.74 -9.64
CA ALA A 61 1.93 -24.14 -8.32
C ALA A 61 0.63 -24.43 -7.55
N GLN A 62 0.75 -24.48 -6.23
CA GLN A 62 -0.40 -24.61 -5.34
C GLN A 62 -1.19 -23.30 -5.36
N TYR A 63 -2.47 -23.40 -5.71
CA TYR A 63 -3.44 -22.31 -5.74
C TYR A 63 -4.50 -22.58 -4.69
N GLY A 64 -4.50 -21.76 -3.64
CA GLY A 64 -5.51 -21.81 -2.59
C GLY A 64 -6.55 -20.73 -2.80
N ARG A 65 -7.84 -21.06 -2.68
CA ARG A 65 -8.92 -20.09 -2.77
C ARG A 65 -10.10 -20.43 -1.87
N ILE A 66 -10.93 -19.42 -1.63
CA ILE A 66 -12.24 -19.59 -1.04
C ILE A 66 -13.23 -20.08 -2.11
N LEU A 67 -13.99 -21.12 -1.77
CA LEU A 67 -15.14 -21.59 -2.53
C LEU A 67 -16.39 -20.84 -2.07
N ASN A 68 -17.30 -20.56 -3.01
CA ASN A 68 -18.59 -19.95 -2.72
C ASN A 68 -18.43 -18.66 -1.92
N LEU A 69 -17.70 -17.72 -2.52
CA LEU A 69 -17.38 -16.43 -1.91
C LEU A 69 -18.62 -15.71 -1.33
N PRO A 70 -19.81 -15.71 -1.96
CA PRO A 70 -21.02 -15.13 -1.38
C PRO A 70 -21.38 -15.72 -0.01
N GLN A 71 -21.45 -17.05 0.14
CA GLN A 71 -21.77 -17.69 1.42
C GLN A 71 -20.70 -17.43 2.48
N PHE A 72 -19.43 -17.40 2.07
CA PHE A 72 -18.35 -17.02 2.98
C PHE A 72 -18.51 -15.59 3.48
N VAL A 73 -18.86 -14.65 2.59
CA VAL A 73 -19.12 -13.24 2.95
C VAL A 73 -20.33 -13.13 3.87
N ASP A 74 -21.42 -13.87 3.63
CA ASP A 74 -22.57 -13.89 4.54
C ASP A 74 -22.18 -14.31 5.96
N SER A 75 -21.40 -15.40 6.08
CA SER A 75 -20.90 -15.90 7.37
C SER A 75 -20.03 -14.86 8.09
N LEU A 76 -19.17 -14.15 7.34
CA LEU A 76 -18.38 -13.04 7.88
C LEU A 76 -19.26 -11.88 8.35
N LEU A 77 -20.21 -11.44 7.53
CA LEU A 77 -21.11 -10.33 7.86
C LEU A 77 -21.99 -10.68 9.07
N ASP A 78 -22.52 -11.89 9.15
CA ASP A 78 -23.28 -12.38 10.31
C ASP A 78 -22.43 -12.42 11.58
N SER A 79 -21.13 -12.76 11.46
CA SER A 79 -20.20 -12.71 12.58
C SER A 79 -19.93 -11.27 13.05
N TYR A 80 -19.72 -10.35 12.11
CA TYR A 80 -19.44 -8.94 12.41
C TYR A 80 -20.67 -8.24 12.99
N ASP A 81 -21.87 -8.55 12.48
CA ASP A 81 -23.16 -8.05 12.97
C ASP A 81 -23.42 -8.51 14.41
N ARG A 82 -23.25 -9.82 14.69
CA ARG A 82 -23.38 -10.37 16.07
C ARG A 82 -22.43 -9.72 17.07
N GLN A 83 -21.26 -9.26 16.62
CA GLN A 83 -20.26 -8.59 17.44
C GLN A 83 -20.42 -7.06 17.45
N ASN A 84 -21.45 -6.52 16.80
CA ASN A 84 -21.69 -5.09 16.66
C ASN A 84 -20.49 -4.33 16.08
N MET A 85 -19.77 -4.96 15.13
CA MET A 85 -18.60 -4.40 14.45
C MET A 85 -18.96 -3.69 13.14
N LEU A 86 -20.16 -3.95 12.60
CA LEU A 86 -20.61 -3.31 11.38
C LEU A 86 -20.99 -1.86 11.63
N THR A 87 -20.37 -0.98 10.87
CA THR A 87 -20.77 0.42 10.72
C THR A 87 -21.57 0.57 9.43
N LEU A 88 -22.57 1.43 9.39
CA LEU A 88 -23.45 1.63 8.23
C LEU A 88 -22.76 2.37 7.05
N ASN A 89 -21.54 1.96 6.63
CA ASN A 89 -20.77 2.61 5.56
C ASN A 89 -20.14 1.60 4.57
N ASN A 90 -20.45 1.65 3.26
CA ASN A 90 -19.95 0.86 2.11
C ASN A 90 -18.67 -0.05 2.27
N GLY A 91 -18.68 -1.26 1.67
CA GLY A 91 -17.61 -2.31 1.67
C GLY A 91 -16.52 -2.15 0.56
N SER A 92 -15.40 -2.91 0.58
CA SER A 92 -14.34 -2.91 -0.49
C SER A 92 -13.55 -4.22 -0.63
N ILE A 93 -13.18 -4.66 -1.85
CA ILE A 93 -12.30 -5.83 -2.08
C ILE A 93 -10.95 -5.33 -2.60
N GLY A 94 -9.86 -5.98 -2.18
CA GLY A 94 -8.52 -5.46 -2.42
C GLY A 94 -7.50 -6.50 -2.88
N GLY A 95 -6.72 -6.19 -3.90
CA GLY A 95 -5.57 -6.99 -4.32
C GLY A 95 -4.28 -6.37 -3.78
N ASP A 96 -3.42 -7.18 -3.16
CA ASP A 96 -2.10 -6.71 -2.71
C ASP A 96 -1.02 -7.68 -3.18
N HIS A 97 0.08 -7.15 -3.69
CA HIS A 97 1.22 -7.96 -4.10
C HIS A 97 2.18 -8.16 -2.91
N GLY A 98 2.47 -9.42 -2.57
CA GLY A 98 3.61 -9.78 -1.72
C GLY A 98 4.80 -10.24 -2.57
N LYS A 99 6.04 -9.86 -2.22
CA LYS A 99 7.30 -10.09 -2.99
C LYS A 99 7.36 -11.30 -3.95
N ASN A 100 6.87 -12.49 -3.56
CA ASN A 100 6.91 -13.72 -4.37
C ASN A 100 5.54 -14.46 -4.43
N SER A 101 4.45 -13.76 -4.18
CA SER A 101 3.11 -14.35 -4.16
C SER A 101 2.07 -13.38 -4.70
N LEU A 102 1.19 -13.90 -5.54
CA LEU A 102 -0.03 -13.24 -5.92
C LEU A 102 -1.12 -13.62 -4.91
N LYS A 103 -1.78 -12.63 -4.31
CA LYS A 103 -2.87 -12.82 -3.37
C LYS A 103 -3.97 -11.82 -3.65
N PHE A 104 -5.21 -12.28 -3.53
CA PHE A 104 -6.39 -11.42 -3.48
C PHE A 104 -6.90 -11.43 -2.04
N THR A 105 -7.29 -10.25 -1.58
CA THR A 105 -7.81 -10.05 -0.23
C THR A 105 -9.20 -9.43 -0.26
N LEU A 106 -9.97 -9.72 0.77
CA LEU A 106 -11.29 -9.17 1.02
C LEU A 106 -11.20 -8.33 2.29
N GLN A 107 -11.80 -7.14 2.26
CA GLN A 107 -11.96 -6.29 3.42
C GLN A 107 -13.43 -5.91 3.60
N ILE A 108 -13.90 -5.85 4.84
CA ILE A 108 -15.22 -5.30 5.11
C ILE A 108 -15.04 -3.82 5.45
N ALA A 109 -15.28 -2.94 4.47
CA ALA A 109 -15.10 -1.50 4.68
C ALA A 109 -16.13 -0.87 5.64
N ASN A 110 -17.26 -1.55 5.87
CA ASN A 110 -18.25 -1.29 6.91
C ASN A 110 -17.75 -1.56 8.34
N THR A 111 -16.53 -1.21 8.70
CA THR A 111 -16.01 -1.36 10.08
C THR A 111 -15.27 -0.11 10.54
N GLU A 112 -15.06 0.05 11.86
CA GLU A 112 -14.32 1.20 12.39
C GLU A 112 -12.87 1.27 11.84
N LYS A 113 -12.28 0.11 11.56
CA LYS A 113 -10.89 -0.03 11.12
C LYS A 113 -10.80 -1.02 9.96
N PRO A 114 -11.24 -0.64 8.75
CA PRO A 114 -11.35 -1.57 7.63
C PRO A 114 -9.98 -2.11 7.18
N ASN A 115 -8.95 -1.28 7.28
CA ASN A 115 -7.57 -1.63 6.96
C ASN A 115 -6.83 -2.38 8.08
N ALA A 116 -7.53 -2.79 9.14
CA ALA A 116 -6.90 -3.56 10.20
C ALA A 116 -6.57 -4.98 9.72
N ARG A 117 -5.46 -5.53 10.20
CA ARG A 117 -5.00 -6.87 9.83
C ARG A 117 -6.06 -7.96 10.03
N TYR A 118 -6.87 -7.86 11.09
CA TYR A 118 -7.92 -8.84 11.40
C TYR A 118 -9.16 -8.72 10.50
N ASN A 119 -9.31 -7.60 9.78
CA ASN A 119 -10.37 -7.36 8.81
C ASN A 119 -9.92 -7.62 7.35
N THR A 120 -8.66 -8.00 7.15
CA THR A 120 -8.11 -8.33 5.83
C THR A 120 -8.02 -9.85 5.69
N VAL A 121 -8.88 -10.42 4.86
CA VAL A 121 -8.98 -11.87 4.65
C VAL A 121 -8.37 -12.22 3.31
N VAL A 122 -7.48 -13.20 3.25
CA VAL A 122 -6.96 -13.72 1.97
C VAL A 122 -8.01 -14.64 1.37
N ILE A 123 -8.52 -14.31 0.18
CA ILE A 123 -9.55 -15.09 -0.51
C ILE A 123 -8.99 -15.98 -1.62
N ALA A 124 -7.82 -15.64 -2.14
CA ALA A 124 -7.07 -16.48 -3.08
C ALA A 124 -5.57 -16.18 -2.97
N ILE A 125 -4.73 -17.20 -3.14
CA ILE A 125 -3.27 -17.07 -3.06
C ILE A 125 -2.55 -18.14 -3.89
N ALA A 126 -1.44 -17.74 -4.52
CA ALA A 126 -0.49 -18.63 -5.16
C ALA A 126 0.92 -18.06 -5.05
N ALA A 127 1.92 -18.94 -4.92
CA ALA A 127 3.33 -18.57 -4.87
C ALA A 127 3.89 -18.30 -6.28
N VAL A 128 3.37 -17.27 -6.94
CA VAL A 128 3.65 -16.92 -8.34
C VAL A 128 3.93 -15.43 -8.48
N LYS A 129 4.65 -15.05 -9.55
CA LYS A 129 4.90 -13.65 -9.91
C LYS A 129 3.64 -13.03 -10.52
N ASP A 130 3.43 -11.74 -10.27
CA ASP A 130 2.31 -10.90 -10.71
C ASP A 130 2.45 -10.43 -12.18
N THR A 131 2.76 -11.35 -13.09
CA THR A 131 2.72 -11.05 -14.53
C THR A 131 1.27 -11.03 -15.00
N HIS A 132 0.98 -10.27 -16.07
CA HIS A 132 -0.36 -10.23 -16.68
C HIS A 132 -0.93 -11.64 -16.90
N ASP A 133 -0.17 -12.53 -17.53
CA ASP A 133 -0.63 -13.88 -17.85
C ASP A 133 -0.86 -14.77 -16.62
N ASN A 134 -0.11 -14.55 -15.53
CA ASN A 134 -0.35 -15.25 -14.28
C ASN A 134 -1.59 -14.71 -13.57
N ILE A 135 -1.83 -13.40 -13.63
CA ILE A 135 -3.06 -12.80 -13.07
C ILE A 135 -4.28 -13.31 -13.83
N VAL A 136 -4.23 -13.41 -15.16
CA VAL A 136 -5.31 -14.02 -15.97
C VAL A 136 -5.59 -15.45 -15.50
N ARG A 137 -4.56 -16.30 -15.44
CA ARG A 137 -4.72 -17.71 -15.02
C ARG A 137 -5.21 -17.84 -13.58
N PHE A 138 -4.84 -16.91 -12.72
CA PHE A 138 -5.26 -16.83 -11.33
C PHE A 138 -6.74 -16.46 -11.22
N ILE A 139 -7.20 -15.44 -11.96
CA ILE A 139 -8.60 -15.01 -11.98
C ILE A 139 -9.51 -16.06 -12.60
N GLN A 140 -9.08 -16.66 -13.71
CA GLN A 140 -9.74 -17.82 -14.36
C GLN A 140 -9.74 -19.09 -13.49
N GLY A 141 -9.20 -19.02 -12.27
CA GLY A 141 -9.28 -20.08 -11.28
C GLY A 141 -10.56 -20.10 -10.47
N GLY A 142 -11.68 -19.67 -11.04
CA GLY A 142 -12.97 -19.59 -10.36
C GLY A 142 -13.22 -18.26 -9.64
N LEU A 143 -12.20 -17.41 -9.50
CA LEU A 143 -12.32 -16.14 -8.78
C LEU A 143 -13.19 -15.14 -9.56
N GLU A 144 -13.15 -15.17 -10.89
CA GLU A 144 -14.02 -14.33 -11.72
C GLU A 144 -15.50 -14.62 -11.48
N GLU A 145 -15.87 -15.90 -11.47
CA GLU A 145 -17.22 -16.36 -11.22
C GLU A 145 -17.67 -16.05 -9.79
N ASP A 146 -16.79 -16.27 -8.80
CA ASP A 146 -17.03 -15.94 -7.40
C ASP A 146 -17.28 -14.43 -7.21
N LEU A 147 -16.51 -13.57 -7.88
CA LEU A 147 -16.70 -12.11 -7.85
C LEU A 147 -17.99 -11.68 -8.54
N LYS A 148 -18.34 -12.27 -9.69
CA LYS A 148 -19.62 -12.01 -10.39
C LYS A 148 -20.81 -12.41 -9.54
N ALA A 149 -20.74 -13.57 -8.89
CA ALA A 149 -21.76 -14.04 -7.97
C ALA A 149 -21.91 -13.07 -6.78
N LEU A 150 -20.79 -12.63 -6.18
CA LEU A 150 -20.80 -11.70 -5.06
C LEU A 150 -21.37 -10.32 -5.45
N GLN A 151 -21.07 -9.81 -6.64
CA GLN A 151 -21.63 -8.53 -7.12
C GLN A 151 -23.16 -8.56 -7.32
N SER A 152 -23.71 -9.75 -7.56
CA SER A 152 -25.16 -9.96 -7.72
C SER A 152 -25.82 -10.40 -6.41
N HIS A 153 -25.04 -10.57 -5.33
CA HIS A 153 -25.50 -11.11 -4.06
C HIS A 153 -26.08 -10.03 -3.16
N SER A 154 -27.00 -10.45 -2.28
CA SER A 154 -27.57 -9.60 -1.24
C SER A 154 -27.50 -10.31 0.11
N TRP A 155 -27.14 -9.57 1.14
CA TRP A 155 -27.11 -10.04 2.52
C TRP A 155 -28.23 -9.36 3.31
N ARG A 156 -29.22 -10.14 3.78
CA ARG A 156 -30.41 -9.64 4.51
C ARG A 156 -31.07 -8.43 3.82
N ASP A 157 -31.40 -8.61 2.55
CA ASP A 157 -32.02 -7.59 1.67
C ASP A 157 -31.13 -6.36 1.39
N LYS A 158 -29.84 -6.40 1.76
CA LYS A 158 -28.86 -5.34 1.45
C LYS A 158 -27.95 -5.79 0.31
N ASN A 159 -27.89 -4.98 -0.74
CA ASN A 159 -27.00 -5.24 -1.86
C ASN A 159 -25.53 -5.08 -1.46
N ILE A 160 -24.70 -6.03 -1.87
CA ILE A 160 -23.25 -5.96 -1.68
C ILE A 160 -22.64 -5.15 -2.81
N LYS A 161 -21.84 -4.14 -2.47
CA LYS A 161 -21.03 -3.40 -3.44
C LYS A 161 -19.58 -3.83 -3.32
N VAL A 162 -19.04 -4.32 -4.42
CA VAL A 162 -17.63 -4.69 -4.56
C VAL A 162 -16.87 -3.50 -5.15
N PHE A 163 -15.76 -3.17 -4.51
CA PHE A 163 -14.76 -2.21 -4.99
C PHE A 163 -13.47 -2.99 -5.23
N LEU A 164 -12.59 -2.48 -6.10
CA LEU A 164 -11.24 -2.98 -6.24
C LEU A 164 -10.26 -1.96 -5.65
N ASP A 165 -9.37 -2.41 -4.77
CA ASP A 165 -8.17 -1.67 -4.40
C ASP A 165 -6.89 -2.42 -4.77
N GLY A 166 -5.79 -1.67 -4.81
CA GLY A 166 -4.46 -2.23 -5.02
C GLY A 166 -3.42 -1.16 -5.31
N ASP A 167 -2.18 -1.60 -5.51
CA ASP A 167 -1.17 -0.73 -6.10
C ASP A 167 -1.53 -0.39 -7.56
N TYR A 168 -1.00 0.73 -8.05
CA TYR A 168 -1.40 1.25 -9.35
C TYR A 168 -0.94 0.37 -10.52
N ASP A 169 0.20 -0.32 -10.38
CA ASP A 169 0.73 -1.19 -11.43
C ASP A 169 -0.13 -2.45 -11.57
N PHE A 170 -0.52 -3.05 -10.45
CA PHE A 170 -1.48 -4.14 -10.38
C PHE A 170 -2.82 -3.76 -11.00
N MET A 171 -3.38 -2.60 -10.65
CA MET A 171 -4.62 -2.12 -11.26
C MET A 171 -4.47 -1.91 -12.76
N CYS A 172 -3.34 -1.35 -13.24
CA CYS A 172 -3.08 -1.27 -14.67
C CYS A 172 -3.11 -2.65 -15.34
N LYS A 173 -2.52 -3.69 -14.73
CA LYS A 173 -2.57 -5.07 -15.27
C LYS A 173 -4.01 -5.58 -15.33
N ILE A 174 -4.78 -5.43 -14.25
CA ILE A 174 -6.18 -5.88 -14.17
C ILE A 174 -7.07 -5.22 -15.23
N TYR A 175 -6.89 -3.92 -15.46
CA TYR A 175 -7.66 -3.18 -16.47
C TYR A 175 -7.00 -3.18 -17.85
N GLY A 176 -5.93 -3.95 -18.04
CA GLY A 176 -5.26 -4.12 -19.32
C GLY A 176 -4.58 -2.87 -19.87
N LEU A 177 -4.14 -1.95 -19.01
CA LEU A 177 -3.36 -0.78 -19.41
C LEU A 177 -1.86 -1.12 -19.55
N SER A 178 -1.15 -0.41 -20.43
CA SER A 178 0.32 -0.53 -20.59
C SER A 178 1.16 -0.08 -19.38
N GLY A 179 0.52 0.37 -18.30
CA GLY A 179 1.16 0.72 -17.02
C GLY A 179 1.27 2.22 -16.72
N PRO A 180 1.81 2.58 -15.55
CA PRO A 180 1.85 3.96 -15.05
C PRO A 180 2.72 4.92 -15.87
N GLN A 181 3.63 4.40 -16.70
CA GLN A 181 4.58 5.22 -17.46
C GLN A 181 4.12 5.55 -18.88
N GLY A 182 3.02 4.95 -19.36
CA GLY A 182 2.59 5.13 -20.73
C GLY A 182 2.03 6.53 -21.05
N THR A 183 1.68 6.75 -22.32
CA THR A 183 1.18 8.04 -22.81
C THR A 183 -0.13 8.49 -22.16
N TYR A 184 -1.08 7.56 -21.96
CA TYR A 184 -2.35 7.76 -21.27
C TYR A 184 -2.38 6.90 -20.00
N PRO A 185 -1.68 7.31 -18.93
CA PRO A 185 -1.44 6.41 -17.81
C PRO A 185 -2.63 6.34 -16.85
N CYS A 186 -3.59 7.27 -16.91
CA CYS A 186 -4.72 7.36 -15.98
C CYS A 186 -5.76 6.25 -16.20
N LEU A 187 -6.14 5.58 -15.12
CA LEU A 187 -7.21 4.58 -15.11
C LEU A 187 -8.61 5.20 -15.24
N TRP A 188 -8.80 6.43 -14.79
CA TRP A 188 -10.12 7.07 -14.75
C TRP A 188 -10.41 7.97 -15.94
N CYS A 189 -9.41 8.37 -16.72
CA CYS A 189 -9.61 9.32 -17.81
C CYS A 189 -8.58 9.17 -18.94
N LEU A 190 -8.84 9.84 -20.06
CA LEU A 190 -7.99 9.84 -21.24
C LEU A 190 -6.98 10.99 -21.25
N MET A 191 -6.53 11.47 -20.08
CA MET A 191 -5.55 12.55 -19.99
C MET A 191 -4.16 12.05 -20.39
N PRO A 192 -3.51 12.65 -21.41
CA PRO A 192 -2.14 12.28 -21.73
C PRO A 192 -1.19 12.78 -20.64
N ARG A 193 -0.15 12.01 -20.34
CA ARG A 193 0.87 12.32 -19.32
C ARG A 193 1.44 13.73 -19.44
N ARG A 194 1.67 14.20 -20.67
CA ARG A 194 2.19 15.55 -20.95
C ARG A 194 1.24 16.66 -20.48
N ALA A 195 -0.07 16.40 -20.50
CA ALA A 195 -1.09 17.37 -20.06
C ALA A 195 -1.38 17.32 -18.56
N MET A 196 -0.97 16.27 -17.83
CA MET A 196 -1.23 16.15 -16.38
C MET A 196 -0.58 17.25 -15.54
N HIS A 197 0.45 17.93 -16.07
CA HIS A 197 1.09 19.07 -15.41
C HIS A 197 0.28 20.37 -15.51
N ARG A 198 -0.67 20.45 -16.46
CA ARG A 198 -1.55 21.58 -16.71
C ARG A 198 -2.92 21.03 -17.10
N PRO A 199 -3.66 20.45 -16.13
CA PRO A 199 -4.92 19.79 -16.43
C PRO A 199 -5.91 20.80 -17.02
N SER A 200 -6.53 20.42 -18.14
CA SER A 200 -7.71 21.11 -18.66
C SER A 200 -8.96 20.61 -17.96
N ASP A 201 -9.97 21.46 -17.82
CA ASP A 201 -11.27 21.08 -17.24
C ASP A 201 -12.02 20.02 -18.06
N GLN A 202 -11.61 19.81 -19.31
CA GLN A 202 -12.19 18.83 -20.22
C GLN A 202 -11.28 17.61 -20.31
N CYS A 203 -11.63 16.56 -19.58
CA CYS A 203 -11.02 15.24 -19.77
C CYS A 203 -12.11 14.18 -19.89
N GLN A 204 -12.04 13.38 -20.94
CA GLN A 204 -13.00 12.29 -21.15
C GLN A 204 -12.78 11.20 -20.10
N PRO A 205 -13.82 10.78 -19.38
CA PRO A 205 -13.72 9.68 -18.42
C PRO A 205 -13.53 8.35 -19.16
N ARG A 206 -12.87 7.41 -18.48
CA ARG A 206 -12.69 6.03 -18.94
C ARG A 206 -13.71 5.12 -18.26
N SER A 207 -14.35 4.25 -19.04
CA SER A 207 -15.24 3.18 -18.55
C SER A 207 -14.71 1.81 -18.96
N LEU A 208 -15.28 0.74 -18.39
CA LEU A 208 -15.00 -0.62 -18.86
C LEU A 208 -15.35 -0.81 -20.34
N ALA A 209 -16.48 -0.25 -20.78
CA ALA A 209 -16.90 -0.30 -22.17
C ALA A 209 -15.89 0.39 -23.11
N SER A 210 -15.35 1.55 -22.73
CA SER A 210 -14.34 2.23 -23.54
C SER A 210 -13.03 1.44 -23.59
N LEU A 211 -12.59 0.87 -22.47
CA LEU A 211 -11.40 0.00 -22.41
C LEU A 211 -11.52 -1.20 -23.35
N LEU A 212 -12.66 -1.89 -23.32
CA LEU A 212 -12.94 -3.03 -24.20
C LEU A 212 -12.96 -2.62 -25.68
N ALA A 213 -13.59 -1.49 -26.00
CA ALA A 213 -13.63 -0.98 -27.37
C ALA A 213 -12.23 -0.63 -27.87
N ASP A 214 -11.45 0.11 -27.08
CA ASP A 214 -10.07 0.48 -27.41
C ASP A 214 -9.18 -0.74 -27.61
N ASN A 215 -9.27 -1.73 -26.71
CA ASN A 215 -8.52 -2.98 -26.84
C ASN A 215 -8.91 -3.76 -28.10
N LYS A 216 -10.21 -3.87 -28.40
CA LYS A 216 -10.69 -4.52 -29.61
C LYS A 216 -10.17 -3.83 -30.86
N SER A 217 -10.21 -2.49 -30.90
CA SER A 217 -9.65 -1.71 -32.02
C SER A 217 -8.14 -1.89 -32.13
N PHE A 218 -7.41 -1.94 -31.01
CA PHE A 218 -5.97 -2.20 -30.97
C PHE A 218 -5.62 -3.58 -31.57
N MET A 219 -6.34 -4.62 -31.15
CA MET A 219 -6.13 -5.98 -31.68
C MET A 219 -6.48 -6.10 -33.17
N GLN A 220 -7.52 -5.40 -33.63
CA GLN A 220 -7.98 -5.44 -35.03
C GLN A 220 -7.10 -4.64 -35.99
N LEU A 221 -6.63 -3.46 -35.58
CA LEU A 221 -5.92 -2.53 -36.46
C LEU A 221 -4.40 -2.63 -36.36
N CYS A 222 -3.87 -3.17 -35.26
CA CYS A 222 -2.43 -3.23 -34.99
C CYS A 222 -1.94 -4.61 -34.56
N GLU A 223 -2.79 -5.64 -34.62
CA GLU A 223 -2.42 -7.04 -34.32
C GLU A 223 -1.73 -7.24 -32.96
N GLY A 224 -1.94 -6.33 -32.00
CA GLY A 224 -1.31 -6.39 -30.69
C GLY A 224 0.12 -5.80 -30.61
N GLU A 225 0.59 -5.08 -31.62
CA GLU A 225 1.91 -4.44 -31.64
C GLU A 225 2.04 -3.35 -30.54
N LYS A 226 2.80 -3.65 -29.47
CA LYS A 226 2.91 -2.79 -28.27
C LYS A 226 3.31 -1.33 -28.54
N LYS A 227 4.11 -1.08 -29.59
CA LYS A 227 4.53 0.27 -29.99
C LYS A 227 3.35 1.18 -30.38
N ASP A 228 2.25 0.60 -30.82
CA ASP A 228 1.07 1.31 -31.32
C ASP A 228 -0.03 1.48 -30.27
N VAL A 229 0.11 0.88 -29.07
CA VAL A 229 -0.92 0.90 -28.02
C VAL A 229 -1.28 2.32 -27.55
N ALA A 230 -0.35 3.26 -27.67
CA ALA A 230 -0.59 4.67 -27.33
C ALA A 230 -1.66 5.32 -28.23
N LYS A 231 -1.87 4.81 -29.44
CA LYS A 231 -2.95 5.25 -30.35
C LYS A 231 -4.34 4.84 -29.86
N PHE A 232 -4.40 3.84 -28.97
CA PHE A 232 -5.63 3.28 -28.38
C PHE A 232 -5.65 3.51 -26.88
N TYR A 233 -5.23 4.71 -26.47
CA TYR A 233 -5.25 5.17 -25.08
C TYR A 233 -4.64 4.19 -24.08
N ASN A 234 -3.57 3.50 -24.49
CA ASN A 234 -2.81 2.54 -23.70
C ASN A 234 -3.57 1.25 -23.32
N SER A 235 -4.71 0.95 -23.95
CA SER A 235 -5.51 -0.26 -23.72
C SER A 235 -4.87 -1.50 -24.39
N LEU A 236 -3.92 -2.11 -23.69
CA LEU A 236 -3.09 -3.23 -24.16
C LEU A 236 -3.82 -4.57 -24.11
N HIS A 237 -4.62 -4.81 -23.08
CA HIS A 237 -5.38 -6.04 -22.87
C HIS A 237 -6.83 -5.72 -22.51
N ALA A 238 -7.71 -6.70 -22.62
CA ALA A 238 -9.08 -6.57 -22.11
C ALA A 238 -9.08 -6.54 -20.56
N PRO A 239 -9.95 -5.75 -19.92
CA PRO A 239 -10.13 -5.81 -18.46
C PRO A 239 -10.49 -7.23 -17.99
N MET A 240 -9.84 -7.68 -16.92
CA MET A 240 -9.99 -9.04 -16.38
C MET A 240 -11.17 -9.20 -15.42
N ILE A 241 -11.69 -8.09 -14.88
CA ILE A 241 -12.80 -8.10 -13.93
C ILE A 241 -13.82 -7.03 -14.32
N ASP A 242 -15.09 -7.34 -14.05
CA ASP A 242 -16.23 -6.48 -14.32
C ASP A 242 -16.52 -5.58 -13.09
N ILE A 243 -15.57 -4.71 -12.75
CA ILE A 243 -15.73 -3.67 -11.73
C ILE A 243 -15.48 -2.32 -12.40
N GLU A 244 -16.48 -1.45 -12.39
CA GLU A 244 -16.39 -0.12 -13.01
C GLU A 244 -15.31 0.75 -12.37
N SER A 245 -14.72 1.66 -13.15
CA SER A 245 -13.58 2.49 -12.74
C SER A 245 -13.88 3.41 -11.55
N ASP A 246 -15.15 3.79 -11.36
CA ASP A 246 -15.63 4.57 -10.22
C ASP A 246 -15.65 3.77 -8.89
N ARG A 247 -15.56 2.44 -8.98
CA ARG A 247 -15.43 1.50 -7.87
C ARG A 247 -14.00 1.01 -7.68
N VAL A 248 -13.02 1.71 -8.25
CA VAL A 248 -11.60 1.40 -8.10
C VAL A 248 -10.90 2.46 -7.25
N SER A 249 -10.11 2.04 -6.28
CA SER A 249 -9.39 2.94 -5.39
C SER A 249 -7.89 2.60 -5.32
N PRO A 250 -6.99 3.54 -5.64
CA PRO A 250 -5.57 3.34 -5.40
C PRO A 250 -5.28 3.33 -3.90
N LEU A 251 -4.37 2.45 -3.47
CA LEU A 251 -3.92 2.46 -2.07
C LEU A 251 -3.27 3.80 -1.70
N TYR A 252 -3.84 4.49 -0.71
CA TYR A 252 -3.34 5.78 -0.20
C TYR A 252 -1.86 5.71 0.20
N LEU A 253 -1.42 4.58 0.76
CA LEU A 253 -0.02 4.34 1.12
C LEU A 253 0.92 4.57 -0.07
N HIS A 254 0.60 4.02 -1.24
CA HIS A 254 1.44 4.15 -2.44
C HIS A 254 1.44 5.57 -3.00
N ILE A 255 0.30 6.27 -2.91
CA ILE A 255 0.23 7.69 -3.26
C ILE A 255 1.15 8.51 -2.36
N LEU A 256 1.05 8.31 -1.03
CA LEU A 256 1.87 9.02 -0.06
C LEU A 256 3.35 8.75 -0.27
N LEU A 257 3.74 7.49 -0.48
CA LEU A 257 5.12 7.11 -0.78
C LEU A 257 5.64 7.81 -2.04
N GLY A 258 4.83 7.87 -3.11
CA GLY A 258 5.18 8.59 -4.34
C GLY A 258 5.37 10.09 -4.12
N ILE A 259 4.50 10.72 -3.32
CA ILE A 259 4.60 12.14 -2.95
C ILE A 259 5.90 12.39 -2.17
N VAL A 260 6.16 11.59 -1.13
CA VAL A 260 7.36 11.74 -0.28
C VAL A 260 8.62 11.56 -1.11
N LEU A 261 8.69 10.51 -1.94
CA LEU A 261 9.83 10.25 -2.82
C LEU A 261 10.07 11.41 -3.79
N LYS A 262 9.01 11.98 -4.36
CA LYS A 262 9.12 13.15 -5.26
C LYS A 262 9.69 14.37 -4.53
N HIS A 263 9.21 14.67 -3.33
CA HIS A 263 9.69 15.80 -2.55
C HIS A 263 11.14 15.60 -2.09
N HIS A 264 11.51 14.38 -1.72
CA HIS A 264 12.89 14.02 -1.40
C HIS A 264 13.84 14.29 -2.57
N LYS A 265 13.49 13.81 -3.77
CA LYS A 265 14.29 14.05 -4.99
C LYS A 265 14.43 15.53 -5.31
N LEU A 266 13.34 16.30 -5.17
CA LEU A 266 13.39 17.76 -5.37
C LEU A 266 14.32 18.45 -4.37
N LEU A 267 14.36 17.97 -3.12
CA LEU A 267 15.27 18.47 -2.09
C LEU A 267 16.72 18.11 -2.42
N GLU A 268 17.00 16.86 -2.80
CA GLU A 268 18.33 16.41 -3.24
C GLU A 268 18.83 17.22 -4.43
N ASP A 269 18.00 17.40 -5.45
CA ASP A 269 18.33 18.20 -6.65
C ASP A 269 18.62 19.66 -6.28
N ALA A 270 17.87 20.22 -5.32
CA ALA A 270 18.08 21.59 -4.86
C ALA A 270 19.40 21.74 -4.08
N ALA A 271 19.70 20.79 -3.19
CA ALA A 271 20.95 20.74 -2.45
C ALA A 271 22.15 20.57 -3.41
N HIS A 272 22.07 19.64 -4.36
CA HIS A 272 23.12 19.43 -5.35
C HIS A 272 23.38 20.68 -6.21
N ARG A 273 22.32 21.40 -6.63
CA ARG A 273 22.47 22.69 -7.33
C ARG A 273 23.13 23.75 -6.46
N LEU A 274 22.85 23.79 -5.16
CA LEU A 274 23.50 24.70 -4.22
C LEU A 274 24.99 24.35 -4.08
N ASP A 275 25.31 23.08 -3.85
CA ASP A 275 26.68 22.59 -3.69
C ASP A 275 27.52 22.88 -4.94
N THR A 276 26.97 22.64 -6.13
CA THR A 276 27.64 22.94 -7.40
C THR A 276 27.91 24.44 -7.54
N LYS A 277 26.99 25.30 -7.10
CA LYS A 277 27.21 26.76 -7.11
C LYS A 277 28.29 27.18 -6.10
N ILE A 278 28.27 26.61 -4.90
CA ILE A 278 29.26 26.88 -3.85
C ILE A 278 30.66 26.43 -4.30
N ALA A 279 30.78 25.24 -4.88
CA ALA A 279 32.04 24.72 -5.39
C ALA A 279 32.58 25.52 -6.60
N GLY A 280 31.68 26.04 -7.44
CA GLY A 280 32.04 26.89 -8.57
C GLY A 280 32.41 28.33 -8.19
N GLN A 281 32.08 28.78 -6.99
CA GLN A 281 32.52 30.06 -6.45
C GLN A 281 33.93 29.88 -5.87
N ALA A 282 34.92 30.54 -6.49
CA ALA A 282 36.35 30.43 -6.17
C ALA A 282 36.66 30.52 -4.66
N ASP A 283 37.79 29.91 -4.24
CA ASP A 283 38.29 29.73 -2.86
C ASP A 283 37.99 30.87 -1.87
N VAL A 284 37.99 32.13 -2.33
CA VAL A 284 37.70 33.30 -1.51
C VAL A 284 36.30 33.26 -0.87
N PHE A 285 35.28 32.76 -1.57
CA PHE A 285 33.91 32.64 -1.03
C PHE A 285 33.79 31.51 -0.01
N LEU A 286 34.44 30.37 -0.26
CA LEU A 286 34.47 29.25 0.69
C LEU A 286 35.17 29.63 2.00
N LEU A 287 36.24 30.42 1.93
CA LEU A 287 36.92 30.97 3.10
C LEU A 287 35.98 31.91 3.89
N THR A 288 35.27 32.82 3.22
CA THR A 288 34.32 33.74 3.90
C THR A 288 33.08 33.05 4.44
N LEU A 289 32.56 32.02 3.75
CA LEU A 289 31.45 31.20 4.24
C LEU A 289 31.87 30.37 5.46
N GLY A 290 33.07 29.78 5.41
CA GLY A 290 33.66 29.04 6.53
C GLY A 290 33.85 29.92 7.77
N GLU A 291 34.31 31.15 7.61
CA GLU A 291 34.40 32.14 8.69
C GLU A 291 33.02 32.54 9.22
N SER A 292 32.04 32.78 8.34
CA SER A 292 30.66 33.11 8.75
C SER A 292 30.01 31.98 9.55
N LEU A 293 30.19 30.72 9.15
CA LEU A 293 29.66 29.56 9.89
C LEU A 293 30.37 29.37 11.25
N LYS A 294 31.69 29.61 11.33
CA LYS A 294 32.42 29.61 12.61
C LYS A 294 31.89 30.71 13.54
N ASN A 295 31.66 31.91 13.02
CA ASN A 295 31.12 33.03 13.78
C ASN A 295 29.69 32.75 14.25
N TYR A 296 28.83 32.18 13.39
CA TYR A 296 27.48 31.78 13.76
C TYR A 296 27.47 30.71 14.86
N ARG A 297 28.34 29.70 14.76
CA ARG A 297 28.50 28.67 15.81
C ARG A 297 28.96 29.28 17.14
N ALA A 298 29.92 30.20 17.11
CA ALA A 298 30.39 30.89 18.31
C ALA A 298 29.28 31.71 18.98
N GLN A 299 28.50 32.46 18.19
CA GLN A 299 27.33 33.20 18.69
C GLN A 299 26.29 32.27 19.29
N TRP A 300 26.05 31.11 18.68
CA TRP A 300 25.11 30.12 19.21
C TRP A 300 25.57 29.50 20.53
N ILE A 301 26.87 29.17 20.65
CA ILE A 301 27.45 28.67 21.91
C ILE A 301 27.36 29.73 23.01
N ASN A 302 27.69 30.99 22.70
CA ASN A 302 27.60 32.08 23.68
C ASN A 302 26.15 32.30 24.15
N LYS A 303 25.18 32.32 23.22
CA LYS A 303 23.75 32.40 23.59
C LYS A 303 23.29 31.20 24.41
N SER A 304 23.75 29.99 24.09
CA SER A 304 23.44 28.77 24.85
C SER A 304 23.97 28.83 26.29
N ASN A 305 25.16 29.43 26.48
CA ASN A 305 25.79 29.60 27.79
C ASN A 305 25.17 30.75 28.59
N GLU A 306 24.68 31.80 27.93
CA GLU A 306 23.91 32.87 28.58
C GLU A 306 22.53 32.39 29.02
N SER A 307 21.93 31.45 28.28
CA SER A 307 20.60 30.88 28.55
C SER A 307 20.60 29.84 29.68
N SER A 308 21.76 29.32 30.08
CA SER A 308 21.91 28.31 31.14
C SER A 308 22.24 28.89 32.51
N ALA A 309 22.30 30.23 32.65
CA ALA A 309 22.51 30.92 33.92
C ALA A 309 21.20 31.24 34.69
N GLY A 310 20.03 30.83 34.18
CA GLY A 310 18.75 30.92 34.87
C GLY A 310 18.27 29.55 35.39
N PRO A 311 17.74 29.43 36.63
CA PRO A 311 17.35 28.14 37.20
C PRO A 311 16.15 27.46 36.52
N ASP A 312 15.44 28.12 35.60
CA ASP A 312 14.22 27.59 35.00
C ASP A 312 14.25 27.68 33.47
N GLY A 313 14.15 26.50 32.84
CA GLY A 313 14.55 26.26 31.45
C GLY A 313 13.69 26.86 30.34
N VAL A 314 14.29 26.90 29.15
CA VAL A 314 13.61 27.23 27.89
C VAL A 314 14.16 26.35 26.78
N TYR A 315 13.53 25.19 26.56
CA TYR A 315 13.77 24.31 25.41
C TYR A 315 12.68 24.47 24.34
N TYR A 316 12.20 25.69 24.06
CA TYR A 316 11.26 25.92 22.96
C TYR A 316 11.36 27.36 22.41
N GLN A 317 12.30 27.60 21.48
CA GLN A 317 12.29 28.85 20.73
C GLN A 317 12.65 28.73 19.24
N PHE A 318 12.52 27.54 18.65
CA PHE A 318 12.84 27.35 17.22
C PHE A 318 11.62 27.36 16.26
N LEU A 319 10.41 27.72 16.73
CA LEU A 319 9.19 27.74 15.89
C LEU A 319 8.47 29.09 15.83
N ARG A 320 9.12 30.22 16.19
CA ARG A 320 8.44 31.53 16.19
C ARG A 320 8.87 32.53 15.11
N HIS A 321 9.77 32.18 14.19
CA HIS A 321 10.16 33.09 13.11
C HIS A 321 9.94 32.45 11.74
N LEU A 322 8.66 32.39 11.34
CA LEU A 322 8.28 32.45 9.93
C LEU A 322 7.64 33.82 9.69
N PRO A 323 7.98 34.54 8.61
CA PRO A 323 7.39 35.85 8.34
C PRO A 323 5.88 35.73 8.08
N GLU A 324 5.08 36.45 8.86
CA GLU A 324 3.66 36.73 8.57
C GLU A 324 3.58 37.75 7.43
N SER A 325 3.78 37.32 6.19
CA SER A 325 3.48 38.16 5.03
C SER A 325 3.08 37.30 3.84
N CYS A 326 1.87 36.72 3.91
CA CYS A 326 1.07 36.28 2.77
C CYS A 326 -0.35 35.90 3.24
N THR A 327 -1.16 36.90 3.59
CA THR A 327 -2.62 36.73 3.72
C THR A 327 -3.32 37.82 2.92
N GLY A 328 -3.37 37.59 1.60
CA GLY A 328 -4.30 38.27 0.70
C GLY A 328 -5.40 37.29 0.28
N HIS A 329 -6.59 37.50 0.85
CA HIS A 329 -7.91 37.04 0.40
C HIS A 329 -8.33 35.57 0.60
N CYS A 330 -9.42 35.46 1.40
CA CYS A 330 -10.57 34.57 1.30
C CYS A 330 -10.71 33.46 2.38
N GLY A 331 -11.79 33.55 3.17
CA GLY A 331 -12.41 32.44 3.90
C GLY A 331 -11.96 32.22 5.36
N GLN A 332 -12.88 32.43 6.30
CA GLN A 332 -12.65 32.23 7.75
C GLN A 332 -12.29 30.78 8.13
N PRO A 333 -11.33 30.55 9.05
CA PRO A 333 -11.12 29.24 9.65
C PRO A 333 -11.87 29.08 10.99
N ARG A 334 -12.58 27.94 11.13
CA ARG A 334 -13.17 27.48 12.39
C ARG A 334 -12.07 27.07 13.38
N ASN A 335 -12.21 27.53 14.61
CA ASN A 335 -11.36 27.19 15.76
C ASN A 335 -11.39 25.69 16.08
N ILE A 336 -10.28 24.98 15.87
CA ILE A 336 -10.01 23.68 16.51
C ILE A 336 -8.61 23.75 17.13
N ARG A 337 -8.52 24.12 18.41
CA ARG A 337 -7.31 23.91 19.22
C ARG A 337 -7.34 22.49 19.78
N ARG A 338 -6.62 21.56 19.17
CA ARG A 338 -6.19 20.31 19.85
C ARG A 338 -4.72 20.46 20.24
N GLN A 339 -4.46 20.49 21.54
CA GLN A 339 -3.11 20.45 22.11
C GLN A 339 -2.52 19.05 21.91
N TRP A 340 -1.43 18.95 21.15
CA TRP A 340 -0.58 17.76 21.14
C TRP A 340 0.40 17.86 22.32
N ARG A 341 0.19 17.07 23.37
CA ARG A 341 1.22 16.85 24.41
C ARG A 341 2.08 15.66 23.99
N LEU A 342 3.30 15.94 23.52
CA LEU A 342 4.34 14.93 23.41
C LEU A 342 4.90 14.69 24.81
N LYS A 343 4.84 13.43 25.29
CA LYS A 343 5.56 13.02 26.50
C LYS A 343 7.05 12.81 26.13
N PRO A 344 7.99 13.25 26.97
CA PRO A 344 9.40 12.93 26.76
C PRO A 344 9.64 11.42 26.93
N LEU A 345 10.43 10.85 26.03
CA LEU A 345 10.94 9.48 26.13
C LEU A 345 12.01 9.43 27.24
N PRO A 346 12.07 8.36 28.05
CA PRO A 346 13.11 8.22 29.07
C PRO A 346 14.48 7.96 28.42
N ASN A 347 15.51 8.61 28.96
CA ASN A 347 16.91 8.38 28.63
C ASN A 347 17.27 6.90 28.83
N GLN A 348 17.54 6.19 27.73
CA GLN A 348 18.25 4.91 27.77
C GLN A 348 19.64 5.11 27.16
N SER A 349 20.66 4.97 28.00
CA SER A 349 22.05 4.85 27.59
C SER A 349 22.25 3.54 26.83
N LEU A 350 22.34 3.60 25.51
CA LEU A 350 22.71 2.46 24.68
C LEU A 350 24.23 2.29 24.72
N ARG A 351 24.69 1.21 25.36
CA ARG A 351 26.05 0.67 25.16
C ARG A 351 26.12 0.08 23.75
N SER A 352 27.11 0.53 22.99
CA SER A 352 27.49 -0.02 21.70
C SER A 352 28.06 -1.43 21.89
N ASN A 353 27.28 -2.46 21.58
CA ASN A 353 27.69 -3.78 21.13
C ASN A 353 26.46 -4.68 21.24
N ASP A 354 25.66 -4.74 20.16
CA ASP A 354 24.80 -5.87 19.75
C ASP A 354 23.77 -5.36 18.73
N MET A 355 24.09 -5.45 17.44
CA MET A 355 23.14 -5.27 16.33
C MET A 355 23.25 -6.48 15.38
N PRO A 356 22.16 -7.20 15.10
CA PRO A 356 22.15 -8.34 14.17
C PRO A 356 22.35 -7.92 12.70
N ASN A 357 22.98 -8.81 11.92
CA ASN A 357 23.43 -8.62 10.53
C ASN A 357 22.34 -8.45 9.43
N GLU A 358 21.07 -8.18 9.75
CA GLU A 358 19.99 -8.22 8.75
C GLU A 358 19.60 -6.86 8.12
N GLN A 359 20.31 -5.76 8.42
CA GLN A 359 20.02 -4.44 7.82
C GLN A 359 21.02 -3.97 6.74
N LYS A 360 21.91 -4.84 6.25
CA LYS A 360 22.92 -4.46 5.24
C LYS A 360 22.52 -4.66 3.77
N PHE A 361 21.34 -5.15 3.44
CA PHE A 361 20.98 -5.50 2.04
C PHE A 361 20.04 -4.54 1.31
N ALA A 362 19.66 -3.40 1.89
CA ALA A 362 18.69 -2.48 1.27
C ALA A 362 19.30 -1.34 0.43
N LEU A 363 20.61 -1.33 0.19
CA LEU A 363 21.30 -0.20 -0.49
C LEU A 363 22.26 -0.62 -1.62
N GLN A 364 22.04 -1.77 -2.27
CA GLN A 364 22.98 -2.27 -3.30
C GLN A 364 22.42 -2.50 -4.71
N ASN A 365 21.19 -2.07 -5.04
CA ASN A 365 20.68 -2.20 -6.41
C ASN A 365 19.94 -0.94 -6.88
N LEU A 366 20.66 0.17 -6.95
CA LEU A 366 20.31 1.35 -7.74
C LEU A 366 21.55 1.75 -8.55
N GLU A 367 21.86 0.93 -9.56
CA GLU A 367 22.56 1.31 -10.79
C GLU A 367 21.79 0.75 -11.98
#